data_AF-A0A1I8FYH7-F1
#
_entry.id   AF-A0A1I8FYH7-F1
#
_cell.length_a   1.000
_cell.length_b   1.000
_cell.length_c   1.000
_cell.angle_alpha   90.00
_cell.angle_beta   90.00
_cell.angle_gamma   90.00
#
_symmetry.space_group_name_H-M   'P 1'
#
loop_
_entity.id
_entity.type
_entity.pdbx_description
1 polymer ?
#
loop_
_entity_poly.entity_id
_entity_poly.type
_entity_poly.pdbx_seq_one_letter_code
_entity_poly.pdbx_strand_id
1 'polypeptide(L)'
;YVTLFDLNRSGRTMGKSSKDRRDIYYRLAKEEGWRARSAFKLLQLDQEFGLLDPAKVKRVVDLCAAPGSWSQVLVSRLNPTGAEGPDARRT
;
A
#
# COMPACT_ATOMS: atom_id res chain seq x y z
N TYR A 1 8.74 -15.19 -2.78
CA TYR A 1 8.45 -13.77 -2.49
C TYR A 1 7.01 -13.65 -2.00
N VAL A 2 6.81 -13.88 -0.70
CA VAL A 2 5.53 -13.64 -0.01
C VAL A 2 5.92 -12.92 1.28
N THR A 3 5.66 -11.63 1.37
CA THR A 3 5.71 -10.87 2.64
C THR A 3 4.95 -9.57 2.45
N LEU A 4 4.12 -9.19 3.42
CA LEU A 4 4.39 -8.07 4.31
C LEU A 4 4.15 -8.69 5.68
N PHE A 5 5.22 -8.83 6.48
CA PHE A 5 5.30 -9.48 7.79
C PHE A 5 4.03 -10.22 8.23
N ASP A 6 3.96 -11.48 7.80
CA ASP A 6 3.14 -12.51 8.42
C ASP A 6 1.67 -12.70 8.00
N LEU A 7 1.48 -13.78 7.25
CA LEU A 7 0.49 -14.82 7.58
C LEU A 7 0.59 -15.36 9.05
N ASN A 8 1.55 -14.93 9.90
CA ASN A 8 1.63 -15.34 11.31
C ASN A 8 0.42 -14.85 12.12
N ARG A 9 -0.01 -15.78 12.97
CA ARG A 9 -0.98 -15.66 14.05
C ARG A 9 -2.43 -15.68 13.59
N SER A 10 -2.88 -16.83 13.11
CA SER A 10 -4.07 -17.53 13.67
C SER A 10 -4.34 -18.82 12.91
N GLY A 11 -4.30 -19.94 13.62
CA GLY A 11 -4.74 -21.23 13.09
C GLY A 11 -6.24 -21.24 12.79
N ARG A 12 -6.60 -21.66 11.57
CA ARG A 12 -7.87 -22.35 11.29
C ARG A 12 -7.81 -23.08 9.95
N THR A 13 -8.17 -24.34 10.02
CA THR A 13 -8.40 -25.27 8.92
C THR A 13 -9.46 -24.77 7.94
N MET A 14 -9.27 -25.06 6.65
CA MET A 14 -10.28 -25.54 5.67
C MET A 14 -9.92 -25.10 4.24
N GLY A 15 -9.99 -26.07 3.33
CA GLY A 15 -9.53 -25.98 1.95
C GLY A 15 -10.07 -24.78 1.19
N LYS A 16 -9.16 -23.91 0.73
CA LYS A 16 -9.46 -22.84 -0.22
C LYS A 16 -8.46 -22.95 -1.36
N SER A 17 -9.01 -23.08 -2.58
CA SER A 17 -8.23 -23.23 -3.80
C SER A 17 -7.20 -22.10 -3.94
N SER A 18 -6.08 -22.39 -4.61
CA SER A 18 -4.95 -21.47 -4.84
C SER A 18 -5.36 -20.09 -5.40
N LYS A 19 -6.55 -19.95 -5.99
CA LYS A 19 -7.15 -18.67 -6.40
C LYS A 19 -7.39 -17.70 -5.23
N ASP A 20 -7.91 -18.17 -4.10
CA ASP A 20 -8.29 -17.34 -2.94
C ASP A 20 -7.06 -16.73 -2.23
N ARG A 21 -5.92 -17.45 -2.29
CA ARG A 21 -4.63 -16.98 -1.75
C ARG A 21 -4.01 -15.85 -2.58
N ARG A 22 -4.38 -15.71 -3.86
CA ARG A 22 -3.76 -14.71 -4.77
C ARG A 22 -4.25 -13.28 -4.52
N ASP A 23 -5.38 -13.11 -3.84
CA ASP A 23 -6.03 -11.81 -3.64
C ASP A 23 -6.01 -11.32 -2.18
N ILE A 24 -5.09 -11.82 -1.36
CA ILE A 24 -4.88 -11.34 0.03
C ILE A 24 -4.56 -9.84 0.02
N TYR A 25 -3.62 -9.40 -0.81
CA TYR A 25 -3.26 -7.98 -0.91
C TYR A 25 -4.36 -7.11 -1.51
N TYR A 26 -5.27 -7.68 -2.30
CA TYR A 26 -6.43 -6.92 -2.77
C TYR A 26 -7.41 -6.65 -1.64
N ARG A 27 -7.69 -7.66 -0.80
CA ARG A 27 -8.51 -7.50 0.41
C ARG A 27 -7.88 -6.53 1.39
N LEU A 28 -6.59 -6.72 1.68
CA LEU A 28 -5.85 -5.82 2.58
C LEU A 28 -5.83 -4.38 2.05
N ALA A 29 -5.61 -4.18 0.75
CA ALA A 29 -5.69 -2.85 0.15
C ALA A 29 -7.06 -2.21 0.38
N LYS A 30 -8.14 -2.98 0.21
CA LYS A 30 -9.50 -2.48 0.41
C LYS A 30 -9.79 -2.17 1.89
N GLU A 31 -9.31 -3.00 2.81
CA GLU A 31 -9.45 -2.81 4.26
C GLU A 31 -8.67 -1.58 4.75
N GLU A 32 -7.46 -1.36 4.24
CA GLU A 32 -6.65 -0.18 4.54
C GLU A 32 -7.00 1.06 3.70
N GLY A 33 -7.97 0.96 2.79
CA GLY A 33 -8.43 2.08 1.96
C GLY A 33 -7.52 2.46 0.79
N TRP A 34 -6.56 1.63 0.41
CA TRP A 34 -5.74 1.82 -0.79
C TRP A 34 -6.52 1.54 -2.07
N ARG A 35 -6.38 2.40 -3.08
CA ARG A 35 -7.03 2.23 -4.39
C ARG A 35 -6.59 0.98 -5.15
N ALA A 36 -5.39 0.46 -4.87
CA ALA A 36 -4.89 -0.76 -5.48
C ALA A 36 -3.81 -1.42 -4.62
N ARG A 37 -3.69 -2.74 -4.77
CA ARG A 37 -2.66 -3.57 -4.10
C ARG A 37 -1.21 -3.20 -4.45
N SER A 38 -1.00 -2.39 -5.48
CA SER A 38 0.31 -1.83 -5.83
C SER A 38 0.86 -0.88 -4.77
N ALA A 39 0.02 -0.27 -3.92
CA ALA A 39 0.45 0.57 -2.80
C ALA A 39 1.49 -0.14 -1.92
N PHE A 40 1.24 -1.43 -1.61
CA PHE A 40 2.14 -2.23 -0.78
C PHE A 40 3.55 -2.37 -1.35
N LYS A 41 3.71 -2.39 -2.68
CA LYS A 41 5.04 -2.46 -3.29
C LYS A 41 5.86 -1.22 -2.94
N LEU A 42 5.25 -0.04 -3.06
CA LEU A 42 5.94 1.21 -2.78
C LEU A 42 6.21 1.37 -1.28
N LEU A 43 5.26 0.97 -0.42
CA LEU A 43 5.44 0.98 1.03
C LEU A 43 6.59 0.06 1.48
N GLN A 44 6.72 -1.12 0.87
CA GLN A 44 7.82 -2.05 1.16
C GLN A 44 9.16 -1.52 0.69
N LEU A 45 9.22 -0.98 -0.53
CA LEU A 45 10.43 -0.36 -1.06
C LEU A 45 10.86 0.84 -0.23
N ASP A 46 9.92 1.65 0.23
CA ASP A 46 10.18 2.76 1.13
C ASP A 46 10.72 2.27 2.49
N GLN A 47 10.17 1.18 3.03
CA GLN A 47 10.66 0.59 4.28
C GLN A 47 12.09 0.02 4.14
N GLU A 48 12.42 -0.59 2.99
CA GLU A 48 13.72 -1.22 2.77
C GLU A 48 14.82 -0.21 2.39
N PHE A 49 14.48 0.80 1.57
CA PHE A 49 15.46 1.72 0.97
C PHE A 49 15.31 3.18 1.43
N GLY A 50 14.25 3.52 2.18
CA GLY A 50 13.99 4.89 2.63
C GLY A 50 13.77 5.86 1.46
N LEU A 51 13.05 5.42 0.43
CA LEU A 51 12.91 6.16 -0.84
C LEU A 51 12.14 7.47 -0.69
N LEU A 52 11.21 7.56 0.24
CA LEU A 52 10.28 8.68 0.41
C LEU A 52 10.62 9.54 1.61
N ASP A 53 11.91 9.62 1.97
CA ASP A 53 12.41 10.51 3.01
C ASP A 53 12.22 11.99 2.60
N PRO A 54 11.37 12.77 3.31
CA PRO A 54 11.12 14.18 2.98
C PRO A 54 12.37 15.07 3.05
N ALA A 55 13.40 14.66 3.80
CA ALA A 55 14.67 15.40 3.86
C ALA A 55 15.52 15.20 2.59
N LYS A 56 15.32 14.09 1.86
CA LYS A 56 16.11 13.71 0.67
C LYS A 56 15.37 13.99 -0.63
N VAL A 57 14.04 13.91 -0.61
CA VAL A 57 13.20 13.99 -1.81
C VAL A 57 12.54 15.36 -1.92
N LYS A 58 12.91 16.13 -2.95
CA LYS A 58 12.30 17.45 -3.23
C LYS A 58 11.09 17.39 -4.16
N ARG A 59 11.06 16.43 -5.09
CA ARG A 59 9.99 16.27 -6.09
C ARG A 59 9.84 14.80 -6.46
N VAL A 60 8.60 14.40 -6.74
CA VAL A 60 8.26 13.06 -7.24
C VAL A 60 7.33 13.20 -8.44
N VAL A 61 7.50 12.33 -9.42
CA VAL A 61 6.63 12.24 -10.61
C VAL A 61 6.12 10.81 -10.70
N ASP A 62 4.79 10.63 -10.68
CA ASP A 62 4.11 9.34 -10.86
C ASP A 62 3.64 9.22 -12.32
N LEU A 63 4.42 8.49 -13.12
CA LEU A 63 4.09 8.22 -14.52
C LEU A 63 3.19 6.98 -14.55
N CYS A 64 1.94 7.15 -15.02
CA CYS A 64 0.86 6.15 -15.00
C CYS A 64 0.13 6.01 -13.65
N ALA A 65 -0.22 7.14 -13.05
CA ALA A 65 -0.98 7.24 -11.80
C ALA A 65 -2.45 6.73 -11.85
N ALA A 66 -2.86 5.90 -12.81
CA ALA A 66 -4.18 5.25 -12.80
C ALA A 66 -4.05 3.85 -12.18
N PRO A 67 -4.76 3.51 -11.07
CA PRO A 67 -5.81 4.25 -10.34
C PRO A 67 -5.29 5.25 -9.27
N GLY A 68 -3.98 5.32 -9.05
CA GLY A 68 -3.34 6.35 -8.22
C GLY A 68 -2.93 5.89 -6.83
N SER A 69 -2.81 4.58 -6.62
CA SER A 69 -2.39 4.02 -5.32
C SER A 69 -0.98 4.46 -4.90
N TRP A 70 -0.07 4.69 -5.85
CA TRP A 70 1.28 5.17 -5.55
C TRP A 70 1.26 6.65 -5.19
N SER A 71 0.59 7.47 -6.00
CA SER A 71 0.27 8.86 -5.64
C SER A 71 -0.36 9.01 -4.24
N GLN A 72 -1.28 8.14 -3.83
CA GLN A 72 -1.83 8.15 -2.46
C GLN A 72 -0.76 7.92 -1.38
N VAL A 73 0.12 6.93 -1.58
CA VAL A 73 1.23 6.66 -0.66
C VAL A 73 2.19 7.85 -0.60
N LEU A 74 2.52 8.45 -1.76
CA LEU A 74 3.40 9.62 -1.84
C LEU A 74 2.85 10.80 -1.04
N VAL A 75 1.57 11.12 -1.20
CA VAL A 75 0.91 12.19 -0.43
C VAL A 75 0.96 11.88 1.07
N SER A 76 0.65 10.65 1.46
CA SER A 76 0.68 10.24 2.88
C SER A 76 2.07 10.29 3.51
N ARG A 77 3.15 10.08 2.74
CA ARG A 77 4.52 10.03 3.25
C ARG A 77 5.25 11.38 3.18
N LEU A 78 5.01 12.16 2.14
CA LEU A 78 5.76 13.39 1.85
C LEU A 78 5.06 14.66 2.34
N ASN A 79 3.75 14.65 2.62
CA ASN A 79 3.02 15.81 3.12
C ASN A 79 2.57 15.63 4.59
N PRO A 80 3.34 16.13 5.57
CA PRO A 80 2.97 16.03 6.99
C PRO A 80 1.77 16.90 7.38
N THR A 81 1.41 17.91 6.59
CA THR A 81 0.35 18.89 6.88
C THR A 81 -1.00 18.61 6.19
N GLY A 82 -1.08 17.58 5.33
CA GLY A 82 -2.28 17.24 4.56
C GLY A 82 -2.77 15.80 4.78
N ALA A 83 -2.47 15.23 5.95
CA ALA A 83 -2.81 13.85 6.30
C ALA A 83 -4.30 13.67 6.59
N GLU A 84 -5.13 13.84 5.57
CA GLU A 84 -6.42 13.15 5.51
C GLU A 84 -6.10 11.73 5.05
N GLY A 85 -6.48 10.72 5.85
CA GLY A 85 -6.20 9.31 5.55
C GLY A 85 -6.78 8.85 4.20
N PRO A 86 -6.63 7.56 3.84
CA PRO A 86 -7.11 7.02 2.56
C PRO A 86 -8.63 7.21 2.28
N ASP A 87 -9.39 7.77 3.23
CA ASP A 87 -10.82 8.08 3.17
C ASP A 87 -11.18 9.51 2.69
N ALA A 88 -10.19 10.39 2.45
CA ALA A 88 -10.39 11.83 2.19
C ALA A 88 -11.19 12.22 0.91
N ARG A 89 -11.64 11.26 0.10
CA ARG A 89 -12.29 11.53 -1.20
C ARG A 89 -13.52 10.67 -1.46
N ARG A 90 -14.33 10.42 -0.43
CA ARG A 90 -15.74 10.03 -0.58
C ARG A 90 -16.68 11.24 -0.44
N THR A 91 -16.56 12.18 -1.38
CA THR A 91 -17.64 13.07 -1.86
C THR A 91 -17.32 13.46 -3.29
#